data_AF-A0A2M6Z610-F1
#
_entry.id   AF-A0A2M6Z610-F1
#
_cell.length_a   1.000
_cell.length_b   1.000
_cell.length_c   1.000
_cell.angle_alpha   90.00
_cell.angle_beta   90.00
_cell.angle_gamma   90.00
#
_symmetry.space_group_name_H-M   'P 1'
#
loop_
_entity.id
_entity.type
_entity.pdbx_description
1 polymer ?
#
loop_
_entity_poly.entity_id
_entity_poly.type
_entity_poly.pdbx_seq_one_letter_code
_entity_poly.pdbx_strand_id
1 'polypeptide(L)'
;MKYGIDPSRPSKIVVLSIFDDESRGEKRILVGIRSEDTNPTHSNVVSVPTQRIPESIYDDIMKRCSAVLTKKPDCDFPERVRKTFSLSTAISDNEKEKGHNSVIFTVESLLSTKLGLADYLESGKVKFIARPRVLLEGEVFYEEKDVEIPGEKIILNGETVYREQAMMLNIEVRLKGAEFIPTQTASYRKIRWITLTDFKKLISTREASFLAPVFDGEGVHLCVHGMCLLSSDAAIETGLIR
;
A
#
# COMPACT_ATOMS: atom_id res chain seq x y z
N MET A 1 16.33 6.33 19.90
CA MET A 1 15.05 6.10 20.61
C MET A 1 14.60 4.71 20.21
N LYS A 2 14.73 3.69 21.05
CA LYS A 2 14.29 2.33 20.70
C LYS A 2 12.77 2.39 20.54
N TYR A 3 12.25 2.14 19.34
CA TYR A 3 10.82 2.01 19.17
C TYR A 3 10.41 0.78 19.99
N GLY A 4 9.60 0.97 21.03
CA GLY A 4 9.08 -0.10 21.88
C GLY A 4 8.07 -0.97 21.13
N ILE A 5 8.46 -1.54 20.00
CA ILE A 5 7.65 -2.43 19.19
C ILE A 5 7.67 -3.77 19.92
N ASP A 6 6.57 -4.07 20.59
CA ASP A 6 6.31 -5.41 21.11
C ASP A 6 6.17 -6.36 19.90
N PRO A 7 7.13 -7.29 19.69
CA PRO A 7 7.11 -8.18 18.53
C PRO A 7 5.93 -9.16 18.55
N SER A 8 5.24 -9.29 19.69
CA SER A 8 4.03 -10.10 19.80
C SER A 8 2.78 -9.40 19.22
N ARG A 9 2.81 -8.07 19.07
CA ARG A 9 1.67 -7.29 18.57
C ARG A 9 1.79 -7.08 17.06
N PRO A 10 0.76 -7.45 16.27
CA PRO A 10 0.81 -7.24 14.83
C PRO A 10 0.91 -5.76 14.49
N SER A 11 1.87 -5.44 13.66
CA SER A 11 2.04 -4.08 13.13
C SER A 11 0.84 -3.65 12.30
N LYS A 12 0.39 -2.41 12.53
CA LYS A 12 -0.72 -1.79 11.80
C LYS A 12 -0.18 -1.00 10.62
N ILE A 13 -0.45 -1.48 9.41
CA ILE A 13 0.05 -0.89 8.17
C ILE A 13 -1.15 -0.51 7.32
N VAL A 14 -1.14 0.71 6.79
CA VAL A 14 -2.09 1.14 5.76
C VAL A 14 -1.41 1.10 4.41
N VAL A 15 -2.18 0.67 3.42
CA VAL A 15 -1.82 0.55 2.01
C VAL A 15 -2.83 1.36 1.20
N LEU A 16 -2.37 2.22 0.30
CA LEU A 16 -3.26 2.97 -0.60
C LEU A 16 -3.28 2.35 -1.99
N SER A 17 -4.47 1.99 -2.46
CA SER A 17 -4.73 1.71 -3.87
C SER A 17 -5.25 2.99 -4.50
N ILE A 18 -4.36 3.78 -5.11
CA ILE A 18 -4.71 5.09 -5.67
C ILE A 18 -5.06 4.94 -7.14
N PHE A 19 -6.28 5.31 -7.49
CA PHE A 19 -6.80 5.31 -8.86
C PHE A 19 -6.99 6.74 -9.37
N ASP A 20 -6.72 6.93 -10.65
CA ASP A 20 -6.99 8.18 -11.36
C ASP A 20 -8.49 8.27 -11.72
N ASP A 21 -9.23 9.11 -11.01
CA ASP A 21 -10.68 9.30 -11.16
C ASP A 21 -11.05 10.12 -12.41
N GLU A 22 -10.07 10.76 -13.06
CA GLU A 22 -10.27 11.65 -14.20
C GLU A 22 -9.95 10.98 -15.54
N SER A 23 -9.37 9.76 -15.50
CA SER A 23 -9.10 8.97 -16.69
C SER A 23 -10.40 8.58 -17.42
N ARG A 24 -10.57 9.07 -18.66
CA ARG A 24 -11.73 8.74 -19.52
C ARG A 24 -11.64 7.36 -20.19
N GLY A 25 -10.57 6.62 -19.95
CA GLY A 25 -10.22 5.38 -20.65
C GLY A 25 -10.06 4.20 -19.70
N GLU A 26 -9.03 3.40 -19.91
CA GLU A 26 -8.69 2.31 -19.00
C GLU A 26 -8.32 2.88 -17.63
N LYS A 27 -8.87 2.27 -16.57
CA LYS A 27 -8.56 2.66 -15.20
C LYS A 27 -7.08 2.42 -14.92
N ARG A 28 -6.48 3.37 -14.22
CA ARG A 28 -5.06 3.33 -13.87
C ARG A 28 -4.87 3.35 -12.37
N ILE A 29 -3.84 2.65 -11.91
CA ILE A 29 -3.40 2.60 -10.53
C ILE A 29 -2.00 3.17 -10.41
N LEU A 30 -1.75 3.91 -9.33
CA LEU A 30 -0.43 4.48 -9.05
C LEU A 30 0.48 3.43 -8.44
N VAL A 31 1.66 3.26 -9.04
CA VAL A 31 2.74 2.45 -8.50
C VAL A 31 4.05 3.24 -8.52
N GLY A 32 5.00 2.85 -7.67
CA GLY A 32 6.32 3.46 -7.66
C GLY A 32 7.43 2.48 -7.33
N ILE A 33 8.62 2.77 -7.84
CA ILE A 33 9.85 2.06 -7.48
C ILE A 33 10.43 2.76 -6.26
N ARG A 34 10.60 2.03 -5.15
CA ARG A 34 11.10 2.58 -3.90
C ARG A 34 12.54 3.05 -4.02
N SER A 35 12.80 4.25 -3.50
CA SER A 35 14.17 4.79 -3.40
C SER A 35 14.98 3.97 -2.39
N GLU A 36 16.22 3.68 -2.75
CA GLU A 36 17.14 2.91 -1.90
C GLU A 36 17.49 3.65 -0.61
N ASP A 37 17.81 4.93 -0.71
CA ASP A 37 18.23 5.79 0.40
C ASP A 37 17.21 5.87 1.55
N THR A 38 15.92 5.74 1.24
CA THR A 38 14.83 5.88 2.22
C THR A 38 14.09 4.57 2.51
N ASN A 39 14.44 3.48 1.83
CA ASN A 39 13.82 2.17 2.00
C ASN A 39 14.88 1.05 2.02
N PRO A 40 15.79 1.01 3.00
CA PRO A 40 16.90 0.05 3.01
C PRO A 40 16.42 -1.40 3.04
N THR A 41 15.24 -1.68 3.61
CA THR A 41 14.67 -3.04 3.66
C THR A 41 13.89 -3.45 2.41
N HIS A 42 13.57 -2.50 1.52
CA HIS A 42 12.70 -2.69 0.36
C HIS A 42 13.12 -1.72 -0.77
N SER A 43 14.40 -1.71 -1.11
CA SER A 43 14.94 -0.84 -2.15
C SER A 43 14.65 -1.40 -3.55
N ASN A 44 14.48 -0.53 -4.54
CA ASN A 44 14.46 -0.89 -5.96
C ASN A 44 13.35 -1.87 -6.38
N VAL A 45 12.26 -1.93 -5.59
CA VAL A 45 11.08 -2.76 -5.85
C VAL A 45 9.84 -1.91 -6.13
N VAL A 46 8.96 -2.41 -6.99
CA VAL A 46 7.63 -1.85 -7.23
C VAL A 46 6.78 -2.01 -5.98
N SER A 47 6.08 -0.94 -5.61
CA SER A 47 5.13 -0.96 -4.53
C SER A 47 4.06 0.12 -4.73
N VAL A 48 3.04 0.06 -3.88
CA VAL A 48 2.07 1.13 -3.65
C VAL A 48 2.43 1.90 -2.37
N PRO A 49 1.86 3.10 -2.14
CA PRO A 49 2.05 3.85 -0.89
C PRO A 49 1.63 3.06 0.35
N THR A 50 2.55 2.98 1.31
CA THR A 50 2.31 2.29 2.60
C THR A 50 2.89 3.06 3.77
N GLN A 51 2.23 3.02 4.92
CA GLN A 51 2.72 3.62 6.16
C GLN A 51 2.25 2.80 7.37
N ARG A 52 3.11 2.70 8.38
CA ARG A 52 2.72 2.22 9.71
C ARG A 52 1.96 3.33 10.43
N ILE A 53 0.82 3.01 11.01
CA ILE A 53 0.00 3.98 11.72
C ILE A 53 -0.13 3.63 13.20
N PRO A 54 -0.35 4.62 14.09
CA PRO A 54 -0.67 4.37 15.48
C PRO A 54 -1.89 3.45 15.64
N GLU A 55 -1.85 2.58 16.66
CA GLU A 55 -2.94 1.64 16.96
C GLU A 55 -4.28 2.37 17.19
N SER A 56 -4.26 3.54 17.84
CA SER A 56 -5.47 4.34 18.08
C SER A 56 -6.15 4.82 16.80
N ILE A 57 -5.38 5.22 15.77
CA ILE A 57 -5.91 5.63 14.47
C ILE A 57 -6.45 4.40 13.73
N TYR A 58 -5.70 3.30 13.75
CA TYR A 58 -6.12 2.04 13.14
C TYR A 58 -7.46 1.56 13.72
N ASP A 59 -7.58 1.55 15.04
CA ASP A 59 -8.79 1.12 15.73
C ASP A 59 -9.98 2.03 15.44
N ASP A 60 -9.78 3.35 15.33
CA ASP A 60 -10.85 4.28 14.92
C ASP A 60 -11.35 3.99 13.50
N ILE A 61 -10.45 3.69 12.56
CA ILE A 61 -10.84 3.29 11.19
C ILE A 61 -11.63 1.98 11.24
N MET A 62 -11.12 0.97 11.97
CA MET A 62 -11.75 -0.34 12.03
C MET A 62 -13.12 -0.32 12.70
N LYS A 63 -13.35 0.54 13.71
CA LYS A 63 -14.68 0.74 14.32
C LYS A 63 -15.74 1.24 13.33
N ARG A 64 -15.32 1.89 12.25
CA ARG A 64 -16.21 2.39 11.18
C ARG A 64 -16.45 1.35 10.09
N CYS A 65 -15.80 0.19 10.18
CA CYS A 65 -15.88 -0.88 9.20
C CYS A 65 -16.75 -2.03 9.68
N SER A 66 -17.60 -2.54 8.77
CA SER A 66 -18.20 -3.86 8.93
C SER A 66 -17.33 -4.87 8.19
N ALA A 67 -16.68 -5.78 8.93
CA ALA A 67 -15.78 -6.77 8.35
C ALA A 67 -16.53 -8.09 8.09
N VAL A 68 -16.39 -8.62 6.87
CA VAL A 68 -16.83 -9.97 6.52
C VAL A 68 -15.58 -10.76 6.15
N LEU A 69 -15.36 -11.87 6.85
CA LEU A 69 -14.30 -12.81 6.48
C LEU A 69 -14.62 -13.36 5.09
N THR A 70 -13.73 -13.14 4.14
CA THR A 70 -13.86 -13.69 2.79
C THR A 70 -13.02 -14.95 2.67
N LYS A 71 -13.42 -15.86 1.77
CA LYS A 71 -12.50 -16.92 1.34
C LYS A 71 -11.19 -16.29 0.93
N LYS A 72 -10.08 -16.94 1.28
CA LYS A 72 -8.73 -16.59 0.82
C LYS A 72 -8.83 -16.40 -0.71
N PRO A 73 -8.47 -15.24 -1.28
CA PRO A 73 -8.58 -15.07 -2.72
C PRO A 73 -7.80 -16.19 -3.43
N ASP A 74 -8.35 -16.73 -4.50
CA ASP A 74 -7.81 -17.87 -5.27
C ASP A 74 -6.49 -17.55 -6.01
N CYS A 75 -5.81 -16.46 -5.67
CA CYS A 75 -4.43 -16.30 -6.09
C CYS A 75 -3.54 -17.20 -5.24
N ASP A 76 -2.48 -17.74 -5.84
CA ASP A 76 -1.35 -18.41 -5.18
C ASP A 76 -0.68 -17.43 -4.21
N PHE A 77 -1.36 -17.14 -3.11
CA PHE A 77 -0.81 -16.35 -2.04
C PHE A 77 0.41 -17.10 -1.54
N PRO A 78 1.52 -16.40 -1.28
CA PRO A 78 2.54 -17.00 -0.44
C PRO A 78 1.86 -17.50 0.85
N GLU A 79 2.33 -18.61 1.41
CA GLU A 79 1.85 -19.27 2.64
C GLU A 79 1.65 -18.33 3.85
N ARG A 80 2.09 -17.08 3.72
CA ARG A 80 2.26 -16.01 4.71
C ARG A 80 1.02 -15.13 4.90
N VAL A 81 0.09 -15.08 3.94
CA VAL A 81 -1.23 -14.44 4.18
C VAL A 81 -2.15 -15.44 4.86
N ARG A 82 -2.47 -15.16 6.12
CA ARG A 82 -3.27 -16.03 6.98
C ARG A 82 -4.76 -15.79 6.79
N LYS A 83 -5.19 -14.53 6.72
CA LYS A 83 -6.60 -14.15 6.56
C LYS A 83 -6.76 -12.93 5.68
N THR A 84 -7.90 -12.90 4.98
CA THR A 84 -8.35 -11.78 4.17
C THR A 84 -9.78 -11.45 4.58
N PHE A 85 -10.03 -10.18 4.87
CA PHE A 85 -11.36 -9.67 5.19
C PHE A 85 -11.75 -8.64 4.14
N SER A 86 -12.96 -8.75 3.62
CA SER A 86 -13.58 -7.65 2.88
C SER A 86 -14.27 -6.73 3.86
N LEU A 87 -14.07 -5.43 3.67
CA LEU A 87 -14.61 -4.38 4.52
C LEU A 87 -15.72 -3.65 3.77
N SER A 88 -16.88 -3.57 4.40
CA SER A 88 -17.97 -2.70 3.99
C SER A 88 -17.93 -1.43 4.83
N THR A 89 -17.75 -0.30 4.16
CA THR A 89 -17.59 1.02 4.78
C THR A 89 -18.32 2.08 3.97
N ALA A 90 -18.68 3.20 4.60
CA ALA A 90 -19.08 4.39 3.88
C ALA A 90 -17.89 5.00 3.13
N ILE A 91 -18.17 5.70 2.04
CA ILE A 91 -17.16 6.50 1.33
C ILE A 91 -16.88 7.75 2.15
N SER A 92 -15.60 8.04 2.37
CA SER A 92 -15.16 9.29 2.97
C SER A 92 -14.68 10.27 1.89
N ASP A 93 -14.96 11.55 2.08
CA ASP A 93 -14.70 12.63 1.12
C ASP A 93 -13.84 13.71 1.77
N ASN A 94 -12.64 13.94 1.23
CA ASN A 94 -11.66 14.81 1.89
C ASN A 94 -12.12 16.28 1.96
N GLU A 95 -12.92 16.75 1.00
CA GLU A 95 -13.43 18.12 0.99
C GLU A 95 -14.47 18.37 2.09
N LYS A 96 -15.26 17.34 2.42
CA LYS A 96 -16.34 17.43 3.41
C LYS A 96 -15.82 17.23 4.83
N GLU A 97 -14.85 16.34 5.00
CA GLU A 97 -14.44 15.86 6.32
C GLU A 97 -13.18 16.56 6.85
N LYS A 98 -12.36 17.16 5.99
CA LYS A 98 -11.23 18.05 6.35
C LYS A 98 -10.30 17.49 7.44
N GLY A 99 -9.90 16.23 7.32
CA GLY A 99 -8.97 15.58 8.26
C GLY A 99 -9.56 15.18 9.63
N HIS A 100 -10.83 15.48 9.92
CA HIS A 100 -11.49 15.05 11.17
C HIS A 100 -11.89 13.57 11.17
N ASN A 101 -11.78 12.90 10.02
CA ASN A 101 -11.96 11.46 9.87
C ASN A 101 -10.60 10.77 9.78
N SER A 102 -10.41 9.72 10.58
CA SER A 102 -9.17 8.93 10.65
C SER A 102 -8.75 8.31 9.31
N VAL A 103 -9.70 7.95 8.45
CA VAL A 103 -9.45 7.51 7.07
C VAL A 103 -8.84 8.64 6.26
N ILE A 104 -9.49 9.81 6.26
CA ILE A 104 -9.03 10.99 5.49
C ILE A 104 -7.66 11.44 5.99
N PHE A 105 -7.49 11.60 7.31
CA PHE A 105 -6.21 11.96 7.91
C PHE A 105 -5.09 11.00 7.49
N THR A 106 -5.36 9.69 7.50
CA THR A 106 -4.36 8.68 7.12
C THR A 106 -3.98 8.79 5.65
N VAL A 107 -4.96 8.99 4.76
CA VAL A 107 -4.71 9.17 3.32
C VAL A 107 -3.94 10.47 3.09
N GLU A 108 -4.34 11.60 3.69
CA GLU A 108 -3.64 12.89 3.58
C GLU A 108 -2.20 12.81 4.09
N SER A 109 -1.96 12.15 5.23
CA SER A 109 -0.62 11.89 5.75
C SER A 109 0.24 11.15 4.75
N LEU A 110 -0.28 10.07 4.15
CA LEU A 110 0.45 9.27 3.15
C LEU A 110 0.72 10.06 1.86
N LEU A 111 -0.30 10.73 1.30
CA LEU A 111 -0.16 11.54 0.11
C LEU A 111 0.85 12.69 0.32
N SER A 112 0.80 13.35 1.48
CA SER A 112 1.71 14.43 1.83
C SER A 112 3.15 13.93 1.99
N THR A 113 3.35 12.90 2.81
CA THR A 113 4.70 12.45 3.20
C THR A 113 5.39 11.57 2.15
N LYS A 114 4.64 10.74 1.42
CA LYS A 114 5.19 9.81 0.43
C LYS A 114 5.17 10.35 -1.00
N LEU A 115 4.14 11.14 -1.33
CA LEU A 115 3.95 11.67 -2.68
C LEU A 115 4.19 13.18 -2.78
N GLY A 116 4.51 13.86 -1.69
CA GLY A 116 4.85 15.29 -1.70
C GLY A 116 3.68 16.20 -2.01
N LEU A 117 2.44 15.78 -1.70
CA LEU A 117 1.23 16.49 -2.11
C LEU A 117 0.66 17.49 -1.08
N ALA A 118 1.41 17.84 -0.04
CA ALA A 118 0.91 18.67 1.06
C ALA A 118 0.29 19.99 0.57
N ASP A 119 1.04 20.80 -0.18
CA ASP A 119 0.59 22.11 -0.68
C ASP A 119 -0.64 22.00 -1.62
N TYR A 120 -0.73 20.89 -2.38
CA TYR A 120 -1.83 20.66 -3.31
C TYR A 120 -3.11 20.20 -2.60
N LEU A 121 -2.98 19.45 -1.49
CA LEU A 121 -4.08 19.11 -0.61
C LEU A 121 -4.59 20.38 0.10
N GLU A 122 -3.68 21.18 0.67
CA GLU A 122 -4.04 22.42 1.39
C GLU A 122 -4.73 23.46 0.48
N SER A 123 -4.27 23.59 -0.76
CA SER A 123 -4.87 24.49 -1.74
C SER A 123 -6.13 23.93 -2.43
N GLY A 124 -6.54 22.70 -2.12
CA GLY A 124 -7.72 22.04 -2.70
C GLY A 124 -7.58 21.67 -4.18
N LYS A 125 -6.35 21.64 -4.71
CA LYS A 125 -6.04 21.22 -6.08
C LYS A 125 -6.07 19.71 -6.23
N VAL A 126 -5.69 18.99 -5.17
CA VAL A 126 -5.82 17.54 -5.07
C VAL A 126 -7.01 17.23 -4.18
N LYS A 127 -7.93 16.41 -4.71
CA LYS A 127 -9.15 15.99 -4.04
C LYS A 127 -9.28 14.47 -4.16
N PHE A 128 -9.91 13.84 -3.19
CA PHE A 128 -10.12 12.41 -3.26
C PHE A 128 -11.30 11.94 -2.43
N ILE A 129 -11.83 10.80 -2.85
CA ILE A 129 -12.65 9.96 -1.98
C ILE A 129 -11.86 8.73 -1.57
N ALA A 130 -12.09 8.27 -0.34
CA ALA A 130 -11.39 7.15 0.26
C ALA A 130 -12.35 6.12 0.85
N ARG A 131 -12.00 4.85 0.72
CA ARG A 131 -12.80 3.75 1.24
C ARG A 131 -11.92 2.60 1.71
N PRO A 132 -11.90 2.24 3.00
CA PRO A 132 -11.29 0.99 3.43
C PRO A 132 -11.99 -0.20 2.76
N ARG A 133 -11.20 -1.08 2.14
CA ARG A 133 -11.71 -2.19 1.30
C ARG A 133 -11.36 -3.56 1.82
N VAL A 134 -10.10 -3.75 2.20
CA VAL A 134 -9.57 -5.07 2.55
C VAL A 134 -8.66 -4.96 3.75
N LEU A 135 -8.74 -5.95 4.62
CA LEU A 135 -7.73 -6.20 5.63
C LEU A 135 -7.04 -7.53 5.36
N LEU A 136 -5.72 -7.51 5.21
CA LEU A 136 -4.89 -8.71 5.18
C LEU A 136 -4.19 -8.90 6.52
N GLU A 137 -4.29 -10.10 7.09
CA GLU A 137 -3.49 -10.53 8.22
C GLU A 137 -2.44 -11.54 7.74
N GLY A 138 -1.17 -11.33 8.06
CA GLY A 138 -0.11 -12.22 7.64
C GLY A 138 1.25 -11.89 8.24
N GLU A 139 2.27 -12.46 7.63
CA GLU A 139 3.67 -12.33 8.05
C GLU A 139 4.51 -11.64 6.98
N VAL A 140 5.28 -10.65 7.40
CA VAL A 140 6.30 -9.99 6.59
C VAL A 140 7.66 -10.47 7.05
N PHE A 141 8.56 -10.70 6.09
CA PHE A 141 9.91 -11.14 6.36
C PHE A 141 10.89 -10.12 5.80
N TYR A 142 11.96 -9.89 6.54
CA TYR A 142 13.02 -8.97 6.17
C TYR A 142 14.34 -9.71 6.24
N GLU A 143 15.18 -9.51 5.24
CA GLU A 143 16.58 -9.95 5.29
C GLU A 143 17.33 -9.13 6.34
N GLU A 144 18.30 -9.76 7.00
CA GLU A 144 19.18 -9.06 7.94
C GLU A 144 19.99 -7.98 7.19
N LYS A 145 19.92 -6.74 7.68
CA LYS A 145 20.66 -5.58 7.18
C LYS A 145 21.19 -4.78 8.36
N ASP A 146 22.13 -3.86 8.11
CA ASP A 146 22.72 -2.96 9.12
C ASP A 146 21.76 -1.83 9.57
N VAL A 147 20.49 -2.17 9.79
CA VAL A 147 19.44 -1.28 10.27
C VAL A 147 18.58 -2.00 11.31
N GLU A 148 17.92 -1.23 12.19
CA GLU A 148 16.95 -1.81 13.13
C GLU A 148 15.72 -2.30 12.35
N ILE A 149 15.48 -3.61 12.38
CA ILE A 149 14.37 -4.26 11.67
C ILE A 149 13.29 -4.68 12.68
N PRO A 150 12.02 -4.34 12.44
CA PRO A 150 10.93 -4.79 13.29
C PRO A 150 10.72 -6.30 13.16
N GLY A 151 10.48 -6.97 14.29
CA GLY A 151 10.08 -8.37 14.34
C GLY A 151 11.01 -9.26 15.16
N GLU A 152 10.73 -10.55 15.11
CA GLU A 152 11.50 -11.61 15.76
C GLU A 152 12.55 -12.15 14.80
N LYS A 153 13.80 -12.28 15.27
CA LYS A 153 14.89 -12.92 14.53
C LYS A 153 14.64 -14.43 14.49
N ILE A 154 14.52 -15.02 13.30
CA ILE A 154 14.31 -16.45 13.08
C ILE A 154 15.29 -17.00 12.02
N ILE A 155 15.40 -18.32 11.93
CA ILE A 155 16.12 -19.00 10.85
C ILE A 155 15.11 -19.59 9.86
N LEU A 156 15.20 -19.19 8.60
CA LEU A 156 14.38 -19.70 7.50
C LEU A 156 15.31 -20.21 6.39
N ASN A 157 15.19 -21.47 6.01
CA ASN A 157 16.05 -22.12 5.00
C ASN A 157 17.56 -21.98 5.25
N GLY A 158 17.98 -21.92 6.52
CA GLY A 158 19.39 -21.74 6.90
C GLY A 158 19.87 -20.29 6.90
N GLU A 159 19.01 -19.35 6.52
CA GLU A 159 19.30 -17.92 6.53
C GLU A 159 18.61 -17.23 7.71
N THR A 160 19.26 -16.19 8.22
CA THR A 160 18.70 -15.35 9.27
C THR A 160 17.76 -14.31 8.66
N VAL A 161 16.51 -14.31 9.12
CA VAL A 161 15.50 -13.34 8.69
C VAL A 161 14.75 -12.79 9.90
N TYR A 162 14.18 -11.60 9.77
CA TYR A 162 13.27 -11.03 10.76
C TYR A 162 11.85 -11.28 10.32
N ARG A 163 11.05 -11.89 11.19
CA ARG A 163 9.63 -12.16 10.98
C ARG A 163 8.78 -11.17 11.77
N GLU A 164 7.85 -10.53 11.09
CA GLU A 164 6.91 -9.59 11.68
C GLU A 164 5.47 -10.01 11.38
N GLN A 165 4.60 -10.04 12.40
CA GLN A 165 3.16 -10.13 12.19
C GLN A 165 2.64 -8.77 11.70
N ALA A 166 1.86 -8.76 10.61
CA ALA A 166 1.35 -7.53 10.01
C ALA A 166 -0.15 -7.61 9.74
N MET A 167 -0.82 -6.49 9.99
CA MET A 167 -2.20 -6.21 9.58
C MET A 167 -2.16 -5.08 8.55
N MET A 168 -2.40 -5.42 7.29
CA MET A 168 -2.40 -4.49 6.17
C MET A 168 -3.83 -4.09 5.79
N LEU A 169 -4.21 -2.88 6.17
CA LEU A 169 -5.47 -2.27 5.79
C LEU A 169 -5.31 -1.56 4.44
N ASN A 170 -6.00 -2.05 3.42
CA ASN A 170 -6.11 -1.37 2.14
C ASN A 170 -7.20 -0.30 2.17
N ILE A 171 -6.86 0.88 1.68
CA ILE A 171 -7.80 1.97 1.41
C ILE A 171 -7.77 2.25 -0.10
N GLU A 172 -8.91 2.04 -0.75
CA GLU A 172 -9.14 2.53 -2.12
C GLU A 172 -9.21 4.06 -2.06
N VAL A 173 -8.43 4.72 -2.91
CA VAL A 173 -8.43 6.18 -3.07
C VAL A 173 -8.73 6.48 -4.53
N ARG A 174 -9.76 7.27 -4.79
CA ARG A 174 -10.01 7.82 -6.13
C ARG A 174 -9.61 9.28 -6.13
N LEU A 175 -8.56 9.59 -6.87
CA LEU A 175 -7.86 10.86 -6.85
C LEU A 175 -8.29 11.72 -8.04
N LYS A 176 -8.58 12.99 -7.77
CA LYS A 176 -8.65 14.08 -8.75
C LYS A 176 -7.45 14.98 -8.55
N GLY A 177 -6.81 15.41 -9.64
CA GLY A 177 -5.52 16.08 -9.62
C GLY A 177 -4.35 15.12 -9.85
N ALA A 178 -4.53 14.10 -10.70
CA ALA A 178 -3.50 13.12 -11.02
C ALA A 178 -2.23 13.74 -11.65
N GLU A 179 -2.36 14.89 -12.30
CA GLU A 179 -1.29 15.70 -12.88
C GLU A 179 -0.36 16.32 -11.85
N PHE A 180 -0.79 16.44 -10.59
CA PHE A 180 0.06 16.94 -9.49
C PHE A 180 0.93 15.85 -8.86
N ILE A 181 0.74 14.58 -9.24
CA ILE A 181 1.60 13.50 -8.77
C ILE A 181 2.98 13.66 -9.41
N PRO A 182 4.04 13.86 -8.60
CA PRO A 182 5.37 13.99 -9.14
C PRO A 182 5.83 12.66 -9.71
N THR A 183 6.75 12.71 -10.68
CA THR A 183 7.37 11.51 -11.25
C THR A 183 8.38 10.85 -10.32
N GLN A 184 8.79 11.53 -9.24
CA GLN A 184 9.74 11.07 -8.23
C GLN A 184 9.52 11.80 -6.89
N THR A 185 9.87 11.18 -5.78
CA THR A 185 9.90 11.76 -4.43
C THR A 185 11.05 11.19 -3.61
N ALA A 186 11.24 11.69 -2.38
CA ALA A 186 12.16 11.07 -1.44
C ALA A 186 11.88 9.58 -1.20
N SER A 187 10.62 9.15 -1.28
CA SER A 187 10.22 7.74 -1.06
C SER A 187 10.28 6.88 -2.32
N TYR A 188 10.18 7.49 -3.50
CA TYR A 188 10.09 6.80 -4.78
C TYR A 188 10.99 7.42 -5.82
N ARG A 189 11.93 6.65 -6.35
CA ARG A 189 12.82 7.13 -7.41
C ARG A 189 12.06 7.33 -8.73
N LYS A 190 11.00 6.54 -8.94
CA LYS A 190 10.06 6.70 -10.05
C LYS A 190 8.64 6.37 -9.61
N ILE A 191 7.69 7.17 -10.05
CA ILE A 191 6.25 7.00 -9.86
C ILE A 191 5.59 6.99 -11.23
N ARG A 192 4.71 6.03 -11.46
CA ARG A 192 3.99 5.85 -12.74
C ARG A 192 2.56 5.39 -12.50
N TRP A 193 1.68 5.87 -13.35
CA TRP A 193 0.36 5.30 -13.54
C TRP A 193 0.49 4.09 -14.46
N ILE A 194 0.02 2.93 -14.03
CA ILE A 194 -0.08 1.73 -14.88
C ILE A 194 -1.54 1.32 -15.04
N THR A 195 -1.84 0.57 -16.09
CA THR A 195 -3.18 0.05 -16.33
C THR A 195 -3.55 -1.01 -15.27
N LEU A 196 -4.83 -1.23 -15.02
CA LEU A 196 -5.25 -2.35 -14.16
C LEU A 196 -4.88 -3.70 -14.77
N THR A 197 -4.88 -3.82 -16.09
CA THR A 197 -4.44 -5.03 -16.80
C THR A 197 -2.98 -5.34 -16.48
N ASP A 198 -2.10 -4.35 -16.59
CA ASP A 198 -0.68 -4.48 -16.24
C ASP A 198 -0.49 -4.76 -14.75
N PHE A 199 -1.25 -4.10 -13.88
CA PHE A 199 -1.20 -4.38 -12.45
C PHE A 199 -1.58 -5.84 -12.16
N LYS A 200 -2.68 -6.34 -12.72
CA LYS A 200 -3.12 -7.73 -12.54
C LYS A 200 -2.09 -8.73 -13.08
N LYS A 201 -1.48 -8.43 -14.23
CA LYS A 201 -0.38 -9.22 -14.79
C LYS A 201 0.83 -9.25 -13.84
N LEU A 202 1.23 -8.09 -13.30
CA LEU A 202 2.32 -7.98 -12.34
C LEU A 202 2.11 -8.89 -11.11
N ILE A 203 0.88 -8.96 -10.59
CA ILE A 203 0.54 -9.80 -9.44
C ILE A 203 0.56 -11.29 -9.81
N SER A 204 -0.09 -11.66 -10.91
CA SER A 204 -0.29 -13.06 -11.29
C SER A 204 0.99 -13.73 -11.77
N THR A 205 1.83 -13.02 -12.53
CA THR A 205 3.10 -13.58 -13.03
C THR A 205 4.26 -13.39 -12.05
N ARG A 206 4.14 -12.42 -11.13
CA ARG A 206 5.24 -11.91 -10.29
C ARG A 206 6.44 -11.39 -11.09
N GLU A 207 6.28 -11.15 -12.39
CA GLU A 207 7.30 -10.59 -13.26
C GLU A 207 7.02 -9.11 -13.48
N ALA A 208 8.02 -8.24 -13.24
CA ALA A 208 7.86 -6.80 -13.42
C ALA A 208 8.62 -6.26 -14.65
N SER A 209 9.39 -7.10 -15.34
CA SER A 209 10.23 -6.71 -16.49
C SER A 209 9.43 -6.08 -17.63
N PHE A 210 8.18 -6.51 -17.84
CA PHE A 210 7.31 -5.93 -18.86
C PHE A 210 6.90 -4.48 -18.57
N LEU A 211 7.08 -4.00 -17.33
CA LEU A 211 6.86 -2.60 -16.95
C LEU A 211 8.07 -1.71 -17.27
N ALA A 212 9.22 -2.28 -17.67
CA ALA A 212 10.42 -1.51 -17.97
C ALA A 212 10.16 -0.33 -18.93
N PRO A 213 9.41 -0.46 -20.05
CA PRO A 213 9.09 0.68 -20.92
C PRO A 213 8.35 1.82 -20.21
N VAL A 214 7.49 1.51 -19.24
CA VAL A 214 6.76 2.51 -18.44
C VAL A 214 7.69 3.25 -17.47
N PHE A 215 8.76 2.58 -17.04
CA PHE A 215 9.81 3.11 -16.17
C PHE A 215 11.08 3.51 -16.92
N ASP A 216 10.95 3.93 -18.18
CA ASP A 216 12.02 4.43 -19.04
C ASP A 216 13.18 3.42 -19.27
N GLY A 217 12.84 2.13 -19.36
CA GLY A 217 13.78 1.04 -19.63
C GLY A 217 14.53 0.51 -18.40
N GLU A 218 14.23 0.98 -17.20
CA GLU A 218 14.89 0.50 -15.98
C GLU A 218 14.51 -0.94 -15.63
N GLY A 219 15.45 -1.64 -14.99
CA GLY A 219 15.17 -2.91 -14.32
C GLY A 219 14.15 -2.70 -13.20
N VAL A 220 13.03 -3.41 -13.31
CA VAL A 220 11.93 -3.36 -12.36
C VAL A 220 11.82 -4.70 -11.65
N HIS A 221 11.79 -4.68 -10.32
CA HIS A 221 11.66 -5.89 -9.50
C HIS A 221 10.40 -5.84 -8.66
N LEU A 222 9.76 -6.99 -8.46
CA LEU A 222 8.69 -7.14 -7.48
C LEU A 222 9.32 -7.38 -6.11
N CYS A 223 8.75 -6.79 -5.05
CA CYS A 223 9.09 -7.25 -3.70
C CYS A 223 8.70 -8.72 -3.57
N VAL A 224 9.65 -9.58 -3.19
CA VAL A 224 9.47 -11.04 -2.99
C VAL A 224 8.27 -11.36 -2.11
N HIS A 225 7.97 -10.48 -1.14
CA HIS A 225 6.88 -10.67 -0.20
C HIS A 225 5.58 -9.99 -0.61
N GLY A 226 5.63 -8.95 -1.45
CA GLY A 226 4.51 -8.40 -2.21
C GLY A 226 3.23 -7.99 -1.46
N MET A 227 3.17 -8.06 -0.13
CA MET A 227 1.88 -7.96 0.60
C MET A 227 1.13 -6.65 0.37
N CYS A 228 1.83 -5.54 0.13
CA CYS A 228 1.18 -4.27 -0.23
C CYS A 228 0.49 -4.35 -1.61
N LEU A 229 1.14 -4.94 -2.59
CA LEU A 229 0.60 -5.13 -3.93
C LEU A 229 -0.56 -6.15 -3.92
N LEU A 230 -0.42 -7.24 -3.14
CA LEU A 230 -1.49 -8.21 -2.91
C LEU A 230 -2.70 -7.61 -2.20
N SER A 231 -2.47 -6.70 -1.25
CA SER A 231 -3.53 -5.96 -0.56
C SER A 231 -4.32 -5.10 -1.54
N SER A 232 -3.63 -4.41 -2.46
CA SER A 232 -4.27 -3.66 -3.54
C SER A 232 -5.01 -4.54 -4.53
N ASP A 233 -4.44 -5.70 -4.88
CA ASP A 233 -5.08 -6.66 -5.77
C ASP A 233 -6.41 -7.18 -5.20
N ALA A 234 -6.40 -7.59 -3.93
CA ALA A 234 -7.59 -8.01 -3.21
C ALA A 234 -8.63 -6.89 -3.09
N ALA A 235 -8.20 -5.64 -2.91
CA ALA A 235 -9.11 -4.48 -2.90
C ALA A 235 -9.76 -4.25 -4.27
N ILE A 236 -9.04 -4.50 -5.38
CA ILE A 236 -9.60 -4.45 -6.74
C ILE A 236 -10.68 -5.54 -6.93
N GLU A 237 -10.38 -6.78 -6.51
CA GLU A 237 -11.30 -7.93 -6.65
C GLU A 237 -12.59 -7.75 -5.82
N THR A 238 -12.43 -7.39 -4.54
CA THR A 238 -13.57 -7.14 -3.64
C THR A 238 -14.33 -5.86 -3.99
N GLY A 239 -13.66 -4.94 -4.67
CA GLY A 239 -14.15 -3.60 -4.91
C GLY A 239 -15.20 -3.51 -6.00
N LEU A 240 -15.29 -4.49 -6.91
CA LEU A 240 -16.01 -4.37 -8.19
C LEU A 240 -15.84 -2.95 -8.72
N ILE A 241 -14.60 -2.62 -9.10
CA ILE A 241 -14.26 -1.39 -9.81
C ILE A 241 -14.97 -1.43 -11.19
N ARG A 242 -16.31 -1.30 -11.20
CA ARG A 242 -17.14 -1.04 -12.39
C ARG A 242 -16.97 0.40 -12.81
#